data_AF-A0A257M023-F1
#
_entry.id   AF-A0A257M023-F1
#
_cell.length_a   1.000
_cell.length_b   1.000
_cell.length_c   1.000
_cell.angle_alpha   90.00
_cell.angle_beta   90.00
_cell.angle_gamma   90.00
#
_symmetry.space_group_name_H-M   'P 1'
#
loop_
_entity.id
_entity.type
_entity.pdbx_description
1 polymer ?
#
loop_
_entity_poly.entity_id
_entity_poly.type
_entity_poly.pdbx_seq_one_letter_code
_entity_poly.pdbx_strand_id
1 'polypeptide(L)'
;TTAVTASALEITYTRSKAAFTGGVTFTVEWSDTLAANSWSAGGVTQSILTDNGTLQTIKATVPAAPAIPMRFARLKVTLAP
;
A
#
# COMPACT_ATOMS: atom_id res chain seq x y z
N THR A 1 10.36 0.82 0.95
CA THR A 1 10.77 2.24 0.80
C THR A 1 9.59 3.06 0.36
N THR A 2 9.39 4.25 0.92
CA THR A 2 8.35 5.20 0.50
C THR A 2 8.97 6.30 -0.34
N ALA A 3 8.39 6.60 -1.50
CA ALA A 3 8.83 7.69 -2.37
C ALA A 3 7.65 8.61 -2.67
N VAL A 4 7.90 9.92 -2.75
CA VAL A 4 6.91 10.91 -3.18
C VAL A 4 7.28 11.35 -4.58
N THR A 5 6.37 11.22 -5.53
CA THR A 5 6.49 11.83 -6.87
C THR A 5 5.64 13.09 -6.93
N ALA A 6 5.79 13.89 -7.99
CA ALA A 6 5.00 15.10 -8.18
C ALA A 6 3.47 14.85 -8.22
N SER A 7 3.04 13.61 -8.46
CA SER A 7 1.63 13.24 -8.69
C SER A 7 1.13 12.07 -7.84
N ALA A 8 1.95 11.42 -7.00
CA ALA A 8 1.51 10.31 -6.15
C ALA A 8 2.47 10.01 -4.98
N LEU A 9 1.96 9.31 -3.97
CA LEU A 9 2.79 8.67 -2.94
C LEU A 9 2.96 7.19 -3.31
N GLU A 10 4.20 6.72 -3.35
CA GLU A 10 4.55 5.35 -3.69
C GLU A 10 5.06 4.61 -2.47
N ILE A 11 4.52 3.42 -2.22
CA ILE A 11 4.97 2.51 -1.16
C ILE A 11 5.47 1.22 -1.83
N THR A 12 6.77 0.96 -1.69
CA THR A 12 7.36 -0.32 -2.09
C THR A 12 7.53 -1.20 -0.87
N TYR A 13 6.95 -2.40 -0.89
CA TYR A 13 7.06 -3.39 0.17
C TYR A 13 7.29 -4.79 -0.38
N THR A 14 7.93 -5.64 0.43
CA THR A 14 8.15 -7.06 0.09
C THR A 14 7.14 -7.92 0.82
N ARG A 15 6.56 -8.89 0.13
CA ARG A 15 5.67 -9.90 0.73
C ARG A 15 6.13 -11.32 0.37
N SER A 16 5.85 -12.27 1.27
CA SER A 16 5.99 -13.70 0.99
C SER A 16 4.85 -14.17 0.10
N LYS A 17 5.19 -14.89 -0.97
CA LYS A 17 4.21 -15.51 -1.87
C LYS A 17 3.41 -16.58 -1.13
N ALA A 18 4.09 -17.41 -0.34
CA ALA A 18 3.44 -18.44 0.48
C ALA A 18 2.47 -17.85 1.51
N ALA A 19 2.82 -16.73 2.15
CA ALA A 19 1.92 -16.05 3.08
C ALA A 19 0.70 -15.47 2.35
N PHE A 20 0.92 -14.83 1.19
CA PHE A 20 -0.17 -14.30 0.38
C PHE A 20 -1.13 -15.39 -0.11
N THR A 21 -0.61 -16.51 -0.62
CA THR A 21 -1.42 -17.68 -1.00
C THR A 21 -2.06 -18.38 0.19
N GLY A 22 -1.43 -18.28 1.35
CA GLY A 22 -1.94 -18.81 2.63
C GLY A 22 -2.97 -17.90 3.31
N GLY A 23 -3.46 -16.86 2.64
CA GLY A 23 -4.54 -16.01 3.13
C GLY A 23 -4.10 -14.72 3.82
N VAL A 24 -2.80 -14.39 3.87
CA VAL A 24 -2.37 -13.07 4.38
C VAL A 24 -2.67 -11.99 3.35
N THR A 25 -3.44 -10.99 3.76
CA THR A 25 -3.80 -9.81 2.97
C THR A 25 -2.88 -8.63 3.27
N PHE A 26 -2.43 -7.96 2.21
CA PHE A 26 -1.57 -6.79 2.25
C PHE A 26 -2.30 -5.61 1.61
N THR A 27 -2.83 -4.72 2.44
CA THR A 27 -3.67 -3.60 1.99
C THR A 27 -2.94 -2.29 2.27
N VAL A 28 -2.67 -1.52 1.23
CA VAL A 28 -2.18 -0.15 1.41
C VAL A 28 -3.39 0.76 1.54
N GLU A 29 -3.41 1.52 2.63
CA GLU A 29 -4.48 2.46 2.97
C GLU A 29 -3.87 3.84 3.17
N TRP A 30 -4.68 4.87 2.93
CA TRP A 30 -4.32 6.27 3.14
C TRP A 30 -5.35 7.00 3.99
N SER A 31 -4.91 8.09 4.62
CA SER A 31 -5.75 8.97 5.42
C SER A 31 -5.21 10.41 5.32
N ASP A 32 -6.11 11.38 5.21
CA ASP A 32 -5.74 12.80 5.17
C ASP A 32 -5.67 13.42 6.59
N THR A 33 -6.22 12.74 7.59
CA THR A 33 -6.37 13.26 8.96
C THR A 33 -5.68 12.42 10.04
N LEU A 34 -5.18 11.23 9.68
CA LEU A 34 -4.60 10.23 10.58
C LEU A 34 -5.58 9.69 11.65
N ALA A 35 -6.86 10.09 11.62
CA ALA A 35 -7.88 9.58 12.53
C ALA A 35 -8.15 8.08 12.34
N ALA A 36 -8.52 7.37 13.41
CA ALA A 36 -8.65 5.91 13.40
C ALA A 36 -9.64 5.38 12.33
N ASN A 37 -10.70 6.14 12.04
CA ASN A 37 -11.77 5.75 11.11
C ASN A 37 -11.67 6.41 9.73
N SER A 38 -10.58 7.10 9.41
CA SER A 38 -10.42 7.82 8.14
C SER A 38 -9.51 7.12 7.13
N TRP A 39 -9.15 5.84 7.38
CA TRP A 39 -8.31 5.06 6.49
C TRP A 39 -9.12 4.48 5.32
N SER A 40 -8.63 4.68 4.10
CA SER A 40 -9.27 4.22 2.86
C SER A 40 -8.24 3.58 1.93
N ALA A 41 -8.66 2.54 1.20
CA ALA A 41 -7.88 1.96 0.09
C ALA A 41 -8.34 2.50 -1.29
N GLY A 42 -9.25 3.49 -1.31
CA GLY A 42 -9.84 4.01 -2.53
C GLY A 42 -8.79 4.57 -3.50
N GLY A 43 -8.84 4.11 -4.75
CA GLY A 43 -7.92 4.55 -5.81
C GLY A 43 -6.46 4.10 -5.65
N VAL A 44 -6.13 3.29 -4.62
CA VAL A 44 -4.80 2.69 -4.49
C VAL A 44 -4.65 1.58 -5.53
N THR A 45 -3.55 1.62 -6.30
CA THR A 45 -3.18 0.56 -7.23
C THR A 45 -1.94 -0.16 -6.73
N GLN A 46 -1.83 -1.46 -7.03
CA GLN A 46 -0.67 -2.27 -6.64
C GLN A 46 -0.17 -3.08 -7.84
N SER A 47 1.15 -3.13 -8.04
CA SER A 47 1.80 -3.92 -9.09
C SER A 47 3.01 -4.68 -8.55
N ILE A 48 3.29 -5.85 -9.12
CA ILE A 48 4.48 -6.62 -8.78
C ILE A 48 5.65 -6.02 -9.57
N LEU A 49 6.68 -5.55 -8.86
CA LEU A 49 7.93 -5.10 -9.46
C LEU A 49 8.89 -6.25 -9.72
N THR A 50 9.01 -7.17 -8.76
CA THR A 50 9.84 -8.38 -8.88
C THR A 50 9.15 -9.56 -8.20
N ASP A 51 9.34 -10.76 -8.75
CA ASP A 51 8.94 -12.04 -8.17
C ASP A 51 10.10 -13.03 -8.38
N ASN A 52 10.64 -13.58 -7.30
CA ASN A 52 11.72 -14.57 -7.35
C ASN A 52 11.24 -15.99 -7.02
N GLY A 53 9.93 -16.23 -7.03
CA GLY A 53 9.29 -17.49 -6.65
C GLY A 53 8.89 -17.56 -5.18
N THR A 54 9.61 -16.87 -4.28
CA THR A 54 9.36 -16.92 -2.82
C THR A 54 8.90 -15.57 -2.28
N LEU A 55 9.57 -14.50 -2.69
CA LEU A 55 9.30 -13.13 -2.31
C LEU A 55 8.85 -12.33 -3.53
N GLN A 56 7.86 -11.48 -3.31
CA GLN A 56 7.40 -10.51 -4.28
C GLN A 56 7.67 -9.10 -3.75
N THR A 57 8.25 -8.25 -4.58
CA THR A 57 8.32 -6.81 -4.32
C THR A 57 7.12 -6.15 -4.98
N ILE A 58 6.30 -5.47 -4.19
CA ILE A 58 5.08 -4.80 -4.63
C ILE A 58 5.31 -3.29 -4.57
N LYS A 59 4.89 -2.60 -5.63
CA LYS A 59 4.74 -1.15 -5.65
C LYS A 59 3.27 -0.82 -5.52
N ALA A 60 2.91 -0.08 -4.48
CA ALA A 60 1.61 0.51 -4.31
C ALA A 60 1.67 2.02 -4.63
N THR A 61 0.70 2.51 -5.38
CA THR A 61 0.57 3.93 -5.73
C THR A 61 -0.70 4.47 -5.08
N VAL A 62 -0.52 5.49 -4.25
CA VAL A 62 -1.60 6.21 -3.55
C VAL A 62 -1.88 7.50 -4.32
N PRO A 63 -3.13 7.73 -4.77
CA PRO A 63 -3.47 8.74 -5.79
C PRO A 63 -3.38 10.16 -5.26
N ALA A 64 -2.48 11.07 -5.67
CA ALA A 64 -2.35 12.39 -5.02
C ALA A 64 -3.68 13.15 -4.88
N ALA A 65 -3.79 13.95 -3.82
CA ALA A 65 -4.90 14.85 -3.61
C ALA A 65 -4.34 16.29 -3.53
N PRO A 66 -4.27 17.03 -4.64
CA PRO A 66 -3.57 18.31 -4.71
C PRO A 66 -4.12 19.39 -3.76
N ALA A 67 -5.41 19.30 -3.41
CA ALA A 67 -6.07 20.20 -2.47
C ALA A 67 -5.84 19.82 -0.99
N ILE A 68 -5.20 18.68 -0.72
CA ILE A 68 -4.97 18.17 0.62
C ILE A 68 -3.51 18.43 1.02
N PRO A 69 -3.26 19.15 2.13
CA PRO A 69 -1.91 19.56 2.50
C PRO A 69 -1.03 18.40 2.98
N MET A 70 -1.65 17.32 3.48
CA MET A 70 -0.96 16.19 4.06
C MET A 70 -1.75 14.91 3.80
N ARG A 71 -1.04 13.85 3.43
CA ARG A 71 -1.63 12.53 3.41
C ARG A 71 -0.68 11.49 3.96
N PHE A 72 -1.25 10.67 4.83
CA PHE A 72 -0.58 9.58 5.50
C PHE A 72 -0.93 8.29 4.78
N ALA A 73 0.02 7.37 4.70
CA ALA A 73 -0.23 6.05 4.18
C ALA A 73 0.35 4.98 5.10
N ARG A 74 -0.31 3.84 5.14
CA ARG A 74 0.13 2.67 5.90
C ARG A 74 -0.05 1.41 5.08
N LEU A 75 0.75 0.41 5.42
CA LEU A 75 0.53 -0.97 5.00
C LEU A 75 -0.16 -1.70 6.15
N LYS A 76 -1.38 -2.18 5.91
CA LYS A 76 -2.13 -3.05 6.82
C LYS A 76 -1.94 -4.50 6.38
N VAL A 77 -1.44 -5.33 7.29
CA VAL A 77 -1.24 -6.77 7.07
C VAL A 77 -2.19 -7.52 8.00
N THR A 78 -3.05 -8.36 7.43
CA THR A 78 -4.05 -9.13 8.18
C THR A 78 -4.10 -10.57 7.70
N LEU A 79 -4.37 -11.50 8.60
CA LEU A 79 -4.82 -12.84 8.19
C LEU A 79 -6.26 -12.68 7.67
N ALA A 80 -6.55 -13.16 6.46
CA ALA A 80 -7.93 -13.28 6.00
C ALA A 80 -8.67 -14.21 6.98
N PRO A 81 -9.91 -13.88 7.37
CA PRO A 81 -10.73 -14.73 8.24
C PRO A 81 -11.03 -16.09 7.60
#